data_AF-X0WTZ8-F1
#
_entry.id   AF-X0WTZ8-F1
#
_cell.length_a   1.000
_cell.length_b   1.000
_cell.length_c   1.000
_cell.angle_alpha   90.00
_cell.angle_beta   90.00
_cell.angle_gamma   90.00
#
_symmetry.space_group_name_H-M   'P 1'
#
loop_
_entity.id
_entity.type
_entity.pdbx_description
1 polymer ?
#
loop_
_entity_poly.entity_id
_entity_poly.type
_entity_poly.pdbx_seq_one_letter_code
_entity_poly.pdbx_strand_id
1 'polypeptide(L)'
;MKLITDDGLEGIGEWSTGQGGREESQMRLIENLGKRFVIGTDPFKIERLWQKIYAADHDYRHPGMGSTPALSAIEMACWDIVGKALKQPVYNLLGGAYHDKLRAYSYMPNHAALQSPEKAGQIAAGMLEKG
;
A
#
# COMPACT_ATOMS: atom_id res chain seq x y z
N MET A 1 1.67 8.18 2.82
CA MET A 1 0.95 9.41 2.41
C MET A 1 -0.38 9.49 3.14
N LYS A 2 -1.05 10.65 3.12
CA LYS A 2 -2.37 10.83 3.73
C LYS A 2 -3.30 11.61 2.80
N LEU A 3 -4.55 11.18 2.69
CA LEU A 3 -5.65 11.93 2.08
C LEU A 3 -6.63 12.37 3.18
N ILE A 4 -7.20 13.55 3.03
CA ILE A 4 -8.19 14.11 3.97
C ILE A 4 -9.39 14.56 3.15
N THR A 5 -10.58 14.09 3.50
CA THR A 5 -11.84 14.51 2.89
C THR A 5 -12.31 15.86 3.45
N ASP A 6 -13.30 16.46 2.80
CA ASP A 6 -13.92 17.72 3.22
C ASP A 6 -14.66 17.62 4.57
N ASP A 7 -15.14 16.42 4.92
CA ASP A 7 -15.71 16.09 6.23
C ASP A 7 -14.67 15.61 7.28
N GLY A 8 -13.37 15.63 6.93
CA GLY A 8 -12.27 15.40 7.86
C GLY A 8 -11.89 13.93 8.08
N LEU A 9 -12.45 12.98 7.31
CA LEU A 9 -11.96 11.60 7.31
C LEU A 9 -10.56 11.51 6.70
N GLU A 10 -9.68 10.80 7.39
CA GLU A 10 -8.31 10.60 6.96
C GLU A 10 -8.09 9.18 6.43
N GLY A 11 -7.49 9.06 5.25
CA GLY A 11 -7.06 7.81 4.63
C GLY A 11 -5.54 7.71 4.55
N ILE A 12 -5.01 6.55 4.92
CA ILE A 12 -3.57 6.27 4.87
C ILE A 12 -3.29 5.30 3.74
N GLY A 13 -2.26 5.64 2.97
CA GLY A 13 -1.74 4.77 1.93
C GLY A 13 -0.23 4.76 1.95
N GLU A 14 0.35 3.63 1.61
CA GLU A 14 1.79 3.44 1.58
C GLU A 14 2.29 3.34 0.14
N TRP A 15 3.41 3.99 -0.12
CA TRP A 15 4.16 3.75 -1.34
C TRP A 15 5.41 2.98 -0.91
N SER A 16 5.77 1.95 -1.67
CA SER A 16 7.05 1.26 -1.51
C SER A 16 7.66 0.99 -2.86
N THR A 17 8.92 1.38 -3.02
CA THR A 17 9.78 0.88 -4.09
C THR A 17 10.94 0.17 -3.42
N GLY A 18 11.23 -1.07 -3.80
CA GLY A 18 12.34 -1.87 -3.24
C GLY A 18 13.74 -1.30 -3.47
N GLN A 19 13.85 -0.05 -3.90
CA GLN A 19 15.07 0.73 -4.05
C GLN A 19 14.91 2.03 -3.25
N GLY A 20 15.81 2.27 -2.32
CA GLY A 20 15.91 3.58 -1.64
C GLY A 20 16.41 4.68 -2.59
N GLY A 21 16.23 5.94 -2.19
CA GLY A 21 16.72 7.11 -2.94
C GLY A 21 15.74 7.65 -3.98
N ARG A 22 14.48 7.19 -3.97
CA ARG A 22 13.41 7.67 -4.88
C ARG A 22 12.31 8.46 -4.16
N GLU A 23 12.45 8.66 -2.86
CA GLU A 23 11.47 9.28 -1.96
C GLU A 23 10.98 10.61 -2.51
N GLU A 24 11.90 11.51 -2.87
CA GLU A 24 11.55 12.84 -3.34
C GLU A 24 10.76 12.81 -4.66
N SER A 25 11.22 12.01 -5.63
CA SER A 25 10.53 11.88 -6.92
C SER A 25 9.12 11.30 -6.77
N GLN A 26 8.95 10.34 -5.86
CA GLN A 26 7.67 9.71 -5.56
C GLN A 26 6.72 10.66 -4.85
N MET A 27 7.21 11.42 -3.86
CA MET A 27 6.42 12.47 -3.21
C MET A 27 5.91 13.50 -4.22
N ARG A 28 6.79 14.00 -5.10
CA ARG A 28 6.41 14.96 -6.15
C ARG A 28 5.39 14.38 -7.13
N LEU A 29 5.55 13.10 -7.50
CA LEU A 29 4.60 12.43 -8.36
C LEU A 29 3.22 12.31 -7.69
N ILE A 30 3.18 11.87 -6.43
CA ILE A 30 1.95 11.76 -5.64
C ILE A 30 1.25 13.12 -5.53
N GLU A 31 1.98 14.20 -5.24
CA GLU A 31 1.42 15.55 -5.20
C GLU A 31 0.82 15.99 -6.55
N ASN A 32 1.53 15.71 -7.64
CA ASN A 32 1.07 16.05 -8.99
C ASN A 32 -0.19 15.27 -9.38
N LEU A 33 -0.21 13.96 -9.12
CA LEU A 33 -1.39 13.12 -9.35
C LEU A 33 -2.56 13.57 -8.46
N GLY A 34 -2.27 13.89 -7.21
CA GLY A 34 -3.23 14.43 -6.24
C GLY A 34 -3.96 15.65 -6.79
N LYS A 35 -3.19 16.67 -7.18
CA LYS A 35 -3.72 17.93 -7.74
C LYS A 35 -4.49 17.72 -9.04
N ARG A 36 -4.02 16.86 -9.94
CA ARG A 36 -4.62 16.63 -11.26
C ARG A 36 -5.90 15.79 -11.20
N PHE A 37 -5.96 14.81 -10.30
CA PHE A 37 -6.94 13.74 -10.40
C PHE A 37 -7.71 13.43 -9.13
N VAL A 38 -7.14 13.66 -7.95
CA VAL A 38 -7.69 13.16 -6.67
C VAL A 38 -8.50 14.24 -5.95
N ILE A 39 -7.99 15.46 -5.83
CA ILE A 39 -8.68 16.54 -5.09
C ILE A 39 -10.02 16.85 -5.75
N GLY A 40 -11.08 16.93 -4.93
CA GLY A 40 -12.45 17.17 -5.38
C GLY A 40 -13.15 15.93 -5.96
N THR A 41 -12.54 14.74 -5.86
CA THR A 41 -13.19 13.49 -6.26
C THR A 41 -13.77 12.74 -5.08
N ASP A 42 -14.86 12.02 -5.35
CA ASP A 42 -15.50 11.13 -4.39
C ASP A 42 -14.64 9.87 -4.17
N PRO A 43 -14.19 9.58 -2.93
CA PRO A 43 -13.36 8.42 -2.61
C PRO A 43 -14.08 7.08 -2.83
N PHE A 44 -15.41 7.05 -2.94
CA PHE A 44 -16.17 5.84 -3.30
C PHE A 44 -16.04 5.47 -4.79
N LYS A 45 -15.40 6.32 -5.61
CA LYS A 45 -15.21 6.10 -7.05
C LYS A 45 -13.80 5.60 -7.36
N ILE A 46 -13.31 4.65 -6.56
CA ILE A 46 -11.93 4.13 -6.60
C ILE A 46 -11.54 3.65 -8.00
N GLU A 47 -12.31 2.74 -8.60
CA GLU A 47 -12.03 2.23 -9.95
C GLU A 47 -11.98 3.34 -11.00
N ARG A 48 -12.89 4.31 -10.92
CA ARG A 48 -12.93 5.44 -11.84
C ARG A 48 -11.68 6.32 -11.67
N LEU A 49 -11.27 6.58 -10.43
CA LEU A 49 -10.06 7.34 -10.13
C LEU A 49 -8.82 6.59 -10.66
N TRP A 50 -8.74 5.30 -10.41
CA TRP A 50 -7.65 4.44 -10.87
C TRP A 50 -7.52 4.47 -12.38
N GLN A 51 -8.62 4.22 -13.10
CA GLN A 51 -8.66 4.25 -14.57
C GLN A 51 -8.31 5.64 -15.13
N LYS A 52 -8.79 6.71 -14.48
CA LYS A 52 -8.47 8.08 -14.89
C LYS A 52 -6.98 8.38 -14.79
N ILE A 53 -6.32 7.97 -13.70
CA ILE A 53 -4.88 8.17 -13.51
C ILE A 53 -4.09 7.27 -14.45
N TYR A 54 -4.43 5.98 -14.52
CA TYR A 54 -3.75 5.00 -15.37
C TYR A 54 -3.83 5.36 -16.86
N ALA A 55 -4.96 5.91 -17.31
CA ALA A 55 -5.16 6.33 -18.70
C ALA A 55 -4.63 7.73 -19.02
N ALA A 56 -4.23 8.53 -18.03
CA ALA A 56 -3.90 9.95 -18.21
C ALA A 56 -2.64 10.19 -19.06
N ASP A 57 -1.62 9.37 -18.85
CA ASP A 57 -0.34 9.46 -19.57
C ASP A 57 -0.05 8.10 -20.22
N HIS A 58 0.40 8.11 -21.47
CA HIS A 58 0.67 6.89 -22.24
C HIS A 58 1.58 5.92 -21.47
N ASP A 59 2.61 6.46 -20.82
CA ASP A 59 3.61 5.67 -20.10
C ASP A 59 3.08 5.10 -18.77
N TYR A 60 1.97 5.63 -18.23
CA TYR A 60 1.34 5.07 -17.04
C TYR A 60 0.55 3.79 -17.34
N ARG A 61 0.17 3.59 -18.60
CA ARG A 61 -0.51 2.36 -19.03
C ARG A 61 0.41 1.13 -18.98
N HIS A 62 1.70 1.32 -18.74
CA HIS A 62 2.64 0.24 -18.50
C HIS A 62 2.95 0.17 -17.00
N PRO A 63 2.60 -0.94 -16.32
CA PRO A 63 2.98 -1.12 -14.91
C PRO A 63 4.49 -0.95 -14.74
N GLY A 64 4.89 -0.10 -13.80
CA GLY A 64 6.28 0.29 -13.66
C GLY A 64 6.61 0.77 -12.27
N MET A 65 7.89 0.69 -11.91
CA MET A 65 8.40 1.04 -10.58
C MET A 65 8.31 2.54 -10.24
N GLY A 66 7.86 3.37 -11.18
CA GLY A 66 7.65 4.80 -11.01
C GLY A 66 6.21 5.12 -10.60
N SER A 67 5.27 4.97 -11.53
CA SER A 67 3.87 5.40 -11.37
C SER A 67 3.00 4.44 -10.58
N THR A 68 3.20 3.12 -10.74
CA THR A 68 2.34 2.12 -10.10
C THR A 68 2.36 2.23 -8.57
N PRO A 69 3.53 2.36 -7.92
CA PRO A 69 3.58 2.53 -6.46
C PRO A 69 2.88 3.79 -5.94
N ALA A 70 2.99 4.92 -6.66
CA ALA A 70 2.28 6.15 -6.31
C ALA A 70 0.76 5.98 -6.45
N LEU A 71 0.30 5.31 -7.51
CA LEU A 71 -1.11 5.02 -7.73
C LEU A 71 -1.67 4.07 -6.66
N SER A 72 -0.93 3.02 -6.30
CA SER A 72 -1.29 2.11 -5.20
C SER A 72 -1.43 2.85 -3.87
N ALA A 73 -0.52 3.78 -3.56
CA ALA A 73 -0.61 4.58 -2.34
C ALA A 73 -1.88 5.42 -2.28
N ILE A 74 -2.30 6.03 -3.39
CA ILE A 74 -3.54 6.80 -3.47
C ILE A 74 -4.76 5.87 -3.29
N GLU A 75 -4.77 4.73 -3.99
CA GLU A 75 -5.87 3.76 -3.97
C GLU A 75 -6.09 3.15 -2.59
N MET A 76 -5.01 2.77 -1.90
CA MET A 76 -5.08 2.29 -0.51
C MET A 76 -5.65 3.34 0.45
N ALA A 77 -5.26 4.62 0.29
CA ALA A 77 -5.80 5.70 1.10
C ALA A 77 -7.30 5.91 0.85
N CYS A 78 -7.79 5.74 -0.38
CA CYS A 78 -9.22 5.76 -0.69
C CYS A 78 -9.96 4.60 -0.03
N TRP A 79 -9.43 3.37 -0.08
CA TRP A 79 -10.05 2.22 0.62
C TRP A 79 -10.12 2.42 2.13
N ASP A 80 -9.08 2.99 2.73
CA ASP A 80 -9.08 3.32 4.15
C ASP A 80 -10.16 4.35 4.49
N ILE A 81 -10.32 5.40 3.67
CA ILE A 81 -11.44 6.36 3.79
C ILE A 81 -12.79 5.66 3.69
N VAL A 82 -13.00 4.84 2.66
CA VAL A 82 -14.30 4.16 2.44
C VAL A 82 -14.61 3.21 3.59
N GLY A 83 -13.62 2.46 4.08
CA GLY A 83 -13.77 1.62 5.27
C GLY A 83 -14.18 2.43 6.50
N LYS A 84 -13.50 3.55 6.77
CA LYS A 84 -13.81 4.45 7.88
C LYS A 84 -15.20 5.08 7.75
N ALA A 85 -15.55 5.58 6.57
CA ALA A 85 -16.86 6.18 6.27
C ALA A 85 -18.01 5.19 6.52
N LEU A 86 -17.83 3.93 6.09
CA LEU A 86 -18.82 2.87 6.26
C LEU A 86 -18.73 2.16 7.61
N LYS A 87 -17.74 2.49 8.45
CA LYS A 87 -17.43 1.81 9.71
C LYS A 87 -17.27 0.29 9.52
N GLN A 88 -16.59 -0.10 8.45
CA GLN A 88 -16.32 -1.48 8.09
C GLN A 88 -14.83 -1.69 7.86
N PRO A 89 -14.29 -2.86 8.23
CA PRO A 89 -12.96 -3.25 7.75
C PRO A 89 -12.98 -3.41 6.23
N VAL A 90 -11.89 -3.04 5.55
CA VAL A 90 -11.81 -3.04 4.07
C VAL A 90 -12.13 -4.43 3.49
N TYR A 91 -11.71 -5.53 4.12
CA TYR A 91 -11.99 -6.87 3.62
C TYR A 91 -13.51 -7.18 3.52
N ASN A 92 -14.36 -6.55 4.35
CA ASN A 92 -15.82 -6.72 4.23
C ASN A 92 -16.37 -6.07 2.96
N LEU A 93 -15.71 -5.01 2.50
CA LEU A 93 -16.06 -4.32 1.26
C LEU A 93 -15.58 -5.07 0.02
N LEU A 94 -14.60 -5.98 0.19
CA LEU A 94 -14.01 -6.80 -0.86
C LEU A 94 -14.62 -8.22 -0.93
N GLY A 95 -15.81 -8.42 -0.37
CA GLY A 95 -16.53 -9.70 -0.44
C GLY A 95 -16.63 -10.46 0.89
N GLY A 96 -16.13 -9.90 2.00
CA GLY A 96 -16.26 -10.50 3.32
C GLY A 96 -15.04 -11.28 3.78
N ALA A 97 -15.03 -11.65 5.06
CA ALA A 97 -14.01 -12.54 5.61
C ALA A 97 -14.18 -13.96 5.06
N TYR A 98 -13.22 -14.42 4.26
CA TYR A 98 -13.13 -15.82 3.84
C TYR A 98 -12.31 -16.68 4.83
N HIS A 99 -11.30 -16.07 5.46
CA HIS A 99 -10.44 -16.74 6.45
C HIS A 99 -10.62 -16.11 7.84
N ASP A 100 -10.78 -16.94 8.88
CA ASP A 100 -10.77 -16.48 10.27
C ASP A 100 -9.38 -16.04 10.75
N LYS A 101 -8.33 -16.64 10.17
CA LYS A 101 -6.92 -16.33 10.45
C LYS A 101 -6.08 -16.48 9.18
N LEU A 102 -5.08 -15.63 9.04
CA LEU A 102 -4.08 -15.72 7.97
C LEU A 102 -2.77 -16.29 8.53
N ARG A 103 -2.16 -17.23 7.81
CA ARG A 103 -0.82 -17.74 8.13
C ARG A 103 0.22 -16.70 7.76
N ALA A 104 1.01 -16.26 8.74
CA ALA A 104 2.15 -15.37 8.51
C ALA A 104 3.45 -16.16 8.37
N TYR A 105 4.47 -15.51 7.81
CA TYR A 105 5.85 -15.97 7.83
C TYR A 105 6.76 -14.74 8.01
N SER A 106 8.00 -14.96 8.44
CA SER A 106 9.01 -13.90 8.53
C SER A 106 10.32 -14.39 7.95
N TYR A 107 11.09 -13.48 7.36
CA TYR A 107 12.50 -13.72 7.08
C TYR A 107 13.30 -13.80 8.38
N MET A 108 14.43 -14.51 8.33
CA MET A 108 15.37 -14.51 9.44
C MET A 108 15.92 -13.09 9.64
N PRO A 109 15.82 -12.52 10.85
CA PRO A 109 16.42 -11.24 11.15
C PRO A 109 17.95 -11.37 11.15
N ASN A 110 18.64 -10.40 10.53
CA ASN A 110 20.09 -10.21 10.46
C ASN A 110 20.92 -11.06 9.47
N HIS A 111 21.99 -10.41 8.99
CA HIS A 111 23.16 -11.03 8.35
C HIS A 111 23.85 -12.10 9.22
N ALA A 112 23.50 -12.25 10.51
CA ALA A 112 24.05 -13.27 11.40
C ALA A 112 23.67 -14.70 10.95
N ALA A 113 22.49 -14.88 10.35
CA ALA A 113 22.11 -16.14 9.70
C ALA A 113 22.95 -16.44 8.44
N LEU A 114 23.51 -15.40 7.80
CA LEU A 114 24.44 -15.54 6.68
C LEU A 114 25.88 -15.84 7.12
N GLN A 115 26.19 -15.71 8.42
CA GLN A 115 27.53 -15.99 8.95
C GLN A 115 27.77 -17.48 9.17
N SER A 116 26.75 -18.25 9.60
CA SER A 116 26.83 -19.71 9.64
C SER A 116 25.44 -20.39 9.66
N PRO A 117 25.31 -21.59 9.05
CA PRO A 117 24.08 -22.38 9.09
C PRO A 117 23.59 -22.72 10.51
N GLU A 118 24.49 -22.94 11.46
CA GLU A 118 24.14 -23.30 12.84
C GLU A 118 23.41 -22.16 13.56
N LYS A 119 23.89 -20.92 13.39
CA LYS A 119 23.23 -19.73 13.94
C LYS A 119 21.87 -19.52 13.28
N ALA A 120 21.76 -19.72 11.96
CA ALA A 120 20.48 -19.69 11.27
C ALA A 120 19.49 -20.70 11.86
N GLY A 121 19.96 -21.93 12.17
CA GLY A 121 19.16 -22.96 12.83
C GLY A 121 18.66 -22.54 14.22
N GLN A 122 19.51 -21.92 15.04
CA GLN A 122 19.13 -21.41 16.36
C GLN A 122 18.09 -20.29 16.27
N ILE A 123 18.26 -19.36 15.33
CA ILE A 123 17.29 -18.27 15.09
C ILE A 123 15.95 -18.83 14.62
N ALA A 124 15.97 -19.77 13.67
CA ALA A 124 14.76 -20.40 13.16
C ALA A 124 14.01 -21.15 14.27
N ALA A 125 14.72 -21.90 15.12
CA ALA A 125 14.12 -22.56 16.29
C ALA A 125 13.44 -21.54 17.23
N GLY A 126 14.10 -20.43 17.55
CA GLY A 126 13.52 -19.38 18.38
C GLY A 126 12.36 -18.62 17.71
N MET A 127 12.28 -18.60 16.38
CA MET A 127 11.12 -18.06 15.66
C MET A 127 9.92 -19.01 15.73
N LEU A 128 10.13 -20.33 15.67
CA LEU A 128 9.07 -21.33 15.84
C LEU A 128 8.39 -21.24 17.20
N GLU A 129 9.14 -20.90 18.26
CA GLU A 129 8.59 -20.71 19.61
C GLU A 129 7.61 -19.53 19.70
N LYS A 130 7.67 -18.59 18.75
CA LYS A 130 6.79 -17.41 18.71
C LYS A 130 5.47 -17.65 17.96
N GLY A 131 5.30 -18.83 17.36
CA GLY A 131 4.17 -19.19 16.51
C GLY A 131 4.36 -18.81 15.05
#